data_AF-A0A091BVH3-F1
#
_entry.id   AF-A0A091BVH3-F1
#
_cell.length_a   1.000
_cell.length_b   1.000
_cell.length_c   1.000
_cell.angle_alpha   90.00
_cell.angle_beta   90.00
_cell.angle_gamma   90.00
#
_symmetry.space_group_name_H-M   'P 1'
#
loop_
_entity.id
_entity.type
_entity.pdbx_description
1 polymer ?
#
loop_
_entity_poly.entity_id
_entity_poly.type
_entity_poly.pdbx_seq_one_letter_code
_entity_poly.pdbx_strand_id
1 'polypeptide(L)'
;MNAQLRHDDLALPLPPPSHDARRRQFGDLTLGDAAVARFNALLAELSPDAPRVSADQLVTLARWLQQQPADQAVAILSERLARAEQLRRMLNDGDWEVDADMRERARMLTSYLQQVDDLIPDDQPLVGHLDDALLVELAWPAFHAETLDYRDFCRFRSAERPRGTAAERRLAWENACLAEAALLQQRRDVRARRYAGGQPLPALFRVS
;
A
#
# COMPACT_ATOMS: atom_id res chain seq x y z
N MET A 1 0.70 22.59 -10.20
CA MET A 1 1.97 22.45 -9.44
C MET A 1 2.09 20.97 -9.07
N ASN A 2 3.11 20.32 -9.63
CA ASN A 2 3.28 18.87 -9.77
C ASN A 2 3.26 18.11 -8.44
N ALA A 3 2.19 17.34 -8.17
CA ALA A 3 2.16 16.34 -7.10
C ALA A 3 2.32 14.89 -7.62
N GLN A 4 2.24 14.69 -8.94
CA GLN A 4 2.36 13.37 -9.58
C GLN A 4 3.81 12.93 -9.87
N LEU A 5 4.81 13.78 -9.62
CA LEU A 5 6.22 13.49 -9.91
C LEU A 5 7.04 13.01 -8.69
N ARG A 6 6.41 12.72 -7.54
CA ARG A 6 7.10 12.22 -6.34
C ARG A 6 6.83 10.74 -6.03
N HIS A 7 6.04 10.04 -6.83
CA HIS A 7 5.57 8.69 -6.50
C HIS A 7 6.51 7.55 -6.95
N ASP A 8 7.58 7.83 -7.71
CA ASP A 8 8.42 6.75 -8.29
C ASP A 8 9.86 6.69 -7.76
N ASP A 9 10.35 7.71 -7.03
CA ASP A 9 11.76 7.74 -6.56
C ASP A 9 12.07 6.68 -5.49
N LEU A 10 11.02 6.15 -4.87
CA LEU A 10 11.11 5.10 -3.86
C LEU A 10 10.51 3.78 -4.35
N ALA A 11 10.24 3.56 -5.63
CA ALA A 11 9.69 2.28 -6.10
C ALA A 11 10.60 1.10 -5.72
N LEU A 12 10.00 -0.05 -5.37
CA LEU A 12 10.71 -1.31 -5.14
C LEU A 12 10.30 -2.28 -6.26
N PRO A 13 10.98 -2.23 -7.42
CA PRO A 13 10.53 -2.93 -8.61
C PRO A 13 10.86 -4.42 -8.50
N LEU A 14 9.84 -5.29 -8.55
CA LEU A 14 10.08 -6.72 -8.71
C LEU A 14 10.68 -6.97 -10.11
N PRO A 15 11.90 -7.53 -10.23
CA PRO A 15 12.48 -7.83 -11.54
C PRO A 15 11.61 -8.83 -12.32
N PRO A 16 11.70 -8.87 -13.66
CA PRO A 16 10.96 -9.85 -14.45
C PRO A 16 11.29 -11.27 -14.01
N PRO A 17 10.35 -12.22 -14.14
CA PRO A 17 10.59 -13.60 -13.76
C PRO A 17 11.77 -14.16 -14.56
N SER A 18 12.72 -14.76 -13.85
CA SER A 18 13.86 -15.41 -14.44
C SER A 18 13.65 -16.91 -14.40
N HIS A 19 13.79 -17.56 -15.56
CA HIS A 19 13.79 -19.02 -15.66
C HIS A 19 15.10 -19.64 -15.17
N ASP A 20 16.10 -18.80 -14.84
CA ASP A 20 17.43 -19.23 -14.48
C ASP A 20 17.62 -19.21 -12.96
N ALA A 21 16.99 -20.17 -12.27
CA ALA A 21 17.02 -20.34 -10.80
C ALA A 21 18.40 -20.74 -10.23
N ARG A 22 19.47 -20.57 -11.02
CA ARG A 22 20.85 -20.94 -10.67
C ARG A 22 21.50 -19.93 -9.73
N ARG A 23 21.09 -18.65 -9.74
CA ARG A 23 21.64 -17.65 -8.80
C ARG A 23 20.82 -17.63 -7.54
N ARG A 24 21.44 -18.09 -6.46
CA ARG A 24 20.85 -18.17 -5.11
C ARG A 24 21.68 -17.44 -4.06
N GLN A 25 22.80 -16.87 -4.49
CA GLN A 25 23.79 -16.26 -3.62
C GLN A 25 23.94 -14.77 -3.94
N PHE A 26 23.92 -13.96 -2.90
CA PHE A 26 24.38 -12.57 -2.92
C PHE A 26 25.26 -12.31 -1.69
N GLY A 27 26.47 -11.80 -1.91
CA GLY A 27 27.49 -11.79 -0.86
C GLY A 27 27.76 -13.21 -0.34
N ASP A 28 27.70 -13.35 0.98
CA ASP A 28 27.92 -14.63 1.69
C ASP A 28 26.59 -15.38 1.99
N LEU A 29 25.43 -14.79 1.69
CA LEU A 29 24.12 -15.40 1.96
C LEU A 29 23.67 -16.30 0.81
N THR A 30 23.19 -17.50 1.15
CA THR A 30 22.52 -18.42 0.20
C THR A 30 21.05 -18.57 0.56
N LEU A 31 20.16 -18.21 -0.38
CA LEU A 31 18.71 -18.35 -0.22
C LEU A 31 18.30 -19.83 -0.35
N GLY A 32 17.69 -20.37 0.68
CA GLY A 32 17.18 -21.75 0.70
C GLY A 32 15.83 -21.90 -0.01
N ASP A 33 15.67 -22.97 -0.79
CA ASP A 33 14.41 -23.25 -1.51
C ASP A 33 13.19 -23.34 -0.58
N ALA A 34 13.38 -23.93 0.60
CA ALA A 34 12.33 -24.02 1.61
C ALA A 34 11.92 -22.64 2.15
N ALA A 35 12.87 -21.71 2.33
CA ALA A 35 12.56 -20.37 2.80
C ALA A 35 11.79 -19.57 1.74
N VAL A 36 12.24 -19.62 0.48
CA VAL A 36 11.54 -18.99 -0.65
C VAL A 36 10.14 -19.59 -0.83
N ALA A 37 9.98 -20.90 -0.64
CA ALA A 37 8.66 -21.54 -0.69
C ALA A 37 7.73 -21.06 0.44
N ARG A 38 8.24 -20.93 1.68
CA ARG A 38 7.47 -20.38 2.81
C ARG A 38 7.05 -18.93 2.56
N PHE A 39 7.96 -18.09 2.08
CA PHE A 39 7.67 -16.70 1.70
C PHE A 39 6.52 -16.62 0.68
N ASN A 40 6.59 -17.42 -0.39
CA ASN A 40 5.55 -17.44 -1.42
C ASN A 40 4.21 -18.01 -0.92
N ALA A 41 4.24 -18.99 -0.01
CA ALA A 41 3.03 -19.52 0.61
C ALA A 41 2.33 -18.43 1.45
N LEU A 42 3.09 -17.73 2.29
CA LEU A 42 2.57 -16.60 3.05
C LEU A 42 2.02 -15.50 2.13
N LEU A 43 2.77 -15.11 1.10
CA LEU A 43 2.34 -14.07 0.16
C LEU A 43 1.01 -14.43 -0.52
N ALA A 44 0.82 -15.70 -0.90
CA ALA A 44 -0.43 -16.17 -1.49
C ALA A 44 -1.61 -16.14 -0.51
N GLU A 45 -1.38 -16.36 0.78
CA GLU A 45 -2.40 -16.24 1.82
C GLU A 45 -2.77 -14.76 2.09
N LEU A 46 -1.79 -13.85 2.02
CA LEU A 46 -2.01 -12.41 2.20
C LEU A 46 -2.72 -11.77 1.01
N SER A 47 -2.30 -12.12 -0.20
CA SER A 47 -2.77 -11.55 -1.47
C SER A 47 -2.75 -12.64 -2.56
N PRO A 48 -3.88 -13.32 -2.83
CA PRO A 48 -3.95 -14.41 -3.80
C PRO A 48 -3.52 -14.04 -5.22
N ASP A 49 -3.68 -12.77 -5.59
CA ASP A 49 -3.32 -12.25 -6.92
C ASP A 49 -1.85 -11.80 -7.01
N ALA A 50 -1.09 -11.86 -5.91
CA ALA A 50 0.31 -11.44 -5.89
C ALA A 50 1.20 -12.38 -6.73
N PRO A 51 2.20 -11.83 -7.44
CA PRO A 51 3.14 -12.63 -8.21
C PRO A 51 4.00 -13.49 -7.28
N ARG A 52 4.38 -14.69 -7.75
CA ARG A 52 5.41 -15.49 -7.08
C ARG A 52 6.79 -14.87 -7.27
N VAL A 53 7.61 -14.97 -6.24
CA VAL A 53 8.98 -14.47 -6.19
C VAL A 53 9.97 -15.63 -6.24
N SER A 54 10.93 -15.54 -7.15
CA SER A 54 12.04 -16.50 -7.26
C SER A 54 13.28 -16.02 -6.50
N ALA A 55 14.17 -16.97 -6.15
CA ALA A 55 15.47 -16.64 -5.55
C ALA A 55 16.32 -15.72 -6.45
N ASP A 56 16.30 -15.91 -7.78
CA ASP A 56 17.04 -15.07 -8.72
C ASP A 56 16.49 -13.63 -8.75
N GLN A 57 15.16 -13.45 -8.64
CA GLN A 57 14.56 -12.12 -8.51
C GLN A 57 14.97 -11.44 -7.21
N LEU A 58 15.00 -12.15 -6.08
CA LEU A 58 15.49 -11.60 -4.81
C LEU A 58 16.96 -11.21 -4.87
N VAL A 59 17.81 -12.07 -5.41
CA VAL A 59 19.24 -11.78 -5.64
C VAL A 59 19.43 -10.56 -6.54
N THR A 60 18.64 -10.47 -7.61
CA THR A 60 18.69 -9.33 -8.55
C THR A 60 18.23 -8.05 -7.87
N LEU A 61 17.15 -8.12 -7.07
CA LEU A 61 16.62 -6.98 -6.32
C LEU A 61 17.59 -6.51 -5.23
N ALA A 62 18.23 -7.43 -4.51
CA ALA A 62 19.25 -7.11 -3.51
C ALA A 62 20.44 -6.38 -4.13
N ARG A 63 20.92 -6.84 -5.29
CA ARG A 63 22.00 -6.18 -6.03
C ARG A 63 21.59 -4.79 -6.51
N TRP A 64 20.37 -4.65 -7.01
CA TRP A 64 19.83 -3.35 -7.41
C TRP A 64 19.75 -2.38 -6.23
N LEU A 65 19.32 -2.85 -5.05
CA LEU A 65 19.22 -2.04 -3.85
C LEU A 65 20.60 -1.58 -3.36
N GLN A 66 21.60 -2.47 -3.41
CA GLN A 66 23.00 -2.15 -3.08
C GLN A 66 23.66 -1.15 -4.05
N GLN A 67 23.12 -0.99 -5.26
CA GLN A 67 23.58 0.01 -6.23
C GLN A 67 22.97 1.40 -5.98
N GLN A 68 21.95 1.50 -5.13
CA GLN A 68 21.37 2.79 -4.77
C GLN A 68 22.26 3.54 -3.76
N PRO A 69 22.19 4.88 -3.71
CA PRO A 69 22.69 5.65 -2.57
C PRO A 69 22.14 5.09 -1.25
N ALA A 70 22.99 5.01 -0.22
CA ALA A 70 22.62 4.35 1.04
C ALA A 70 21.39 4.99 1.71
N ASP A 71 21.28 6.31 1.65
CA ASP A 71 20.12 7.07 2.13
C ASP A 71 18.85 6.74 1.34
N GLN A 72 18.96 6.59 0.02
CA GLN A 72 17.85 6.18 -0.83
C GLN A 72 17.42 4.72 -0.56
N ALA A 73 18.36 3.79 -0.43
CA ALA A 73 18.06 2.40 -0.09
C ALA A 73 17.32 2.29 1.26
N VAL A 74 17.78 3.02 2.27
CA VAL A 74 17.11 3.09 3.58
C VAL A 74 15.72 3.71 3.44
N ALA A 75 15.55 4.77 2.66
CA ALA A 75 14.24 5.39 2.43
C ALA A 75 13.25 4.44 1.73
N ILE A 76 13.73 3.66 0.75
CA ILE A 76 12.95 2.63 0.05
C ILE A 76 12.42 1.61 1.07
N LEU A 77 13.29 1.01 1.89
CA LEU A 77 12.86 0.02 2.88
C LEU A 77 11.93 0.65 3.94
N SER A 78 12.31 1.81 4.46
CA SER A 78 11.58 2.50 5.53
C SER A 78 10.15 2.86 5.14
N GLU A 79 9.90 3.23 3.89
CA GLU A 79 8.54 3.53 3.40
C GLU A 79 7.61 2.31 3.54
N ARG A 80 8.11 1.09 3.32
CA ARG A 80 7.30 -0.14 3.42
C ARG A 80 7.14 -0.56 4.86
N LEU A 81 8.20 -0.50 5.65
CA LEU A 81 8.10 -0.77 7.08
C LEU A 81 7.15 0.22 7.78
N ALA A 82 7.10 1.47 7.33
CA ALA A 82 6.11 2.46 7.80
C ALA A 82 4.67 2.08 7.45
N ARG A 83 4.42 1.45 6.30
CA ARG A 83 3.11 0.89 5.93
C ARG A 83 2.71 -0.26 6.85
N ALA A 84 3.63 -1.16 7.19
CA ALA A 84 3.37 -2.21 8.17
C ALA A 84 3.06 -1.65 9.57
N GLU A 85 3.76 -0.59 9.98
CA GLU A 85 3.47 0.12 11.22
C GLU A 85 2.07 0.76 11.22
N GLN A 86 1.59 1.26 10.07
CA GLN A 86 0.22 1.74 9.93
C GLN A 86 -0.80 0.62 10.18
N LEU A 87 -0.57 -0.58 9.62
CA LEU A 87 -1.40 -1.75 9.89
C LEU A 87 -1.41 -2.11 11.37
N ARG A 88 -0.23 -2.13 12.02
CA ARG A 88 -0.14 -2.40 13.45
C ARG A 88 -0.95 -1.40 14.28
N ARG A 89 -0.91 -0.11 13.93
CA ARG A 89 -1.72 0.91 14.62
C ARG A 89 -3.22 0.68 14.41
N MET A 90 -3.63 0.40 13.18
CA MET A 90 -5.02 0.09 12.84
C MET A 90 -5.55 -1.10 13.64
N LEU A 91 -4.76 -2.17 13.75
CA LEU A 91 -5.13 -3.37 14.51
C LEU A 91 -5.26 -3.13 16.02
N ASN A 92 -4.55 -2.13 16.55
CA ASN A 92 -4.55 -1.80 17.98
C ASN A 92 -5.49 -0.64 18.34
N ASP A 93 -6.18 -0.03 17.36
CA ASP A 93 -7.14 1.03 17.61
C ASP A 93 -8.50 0.44 17.97
N GLY A 94 -8.88 0.54 19.24
CA GLY A 94 -10.18 0.04 19.73
C GLY A 94 -11.40 0.78 19.18
N ASP A 95 -11.20 1.91 18.49
CA ASP A 95 -12.28 2.63 17.80
C ASP A 95 -12.45 2.20 16.34
N TRP A 96 -11.56 1.35 15.81
CA TRP A 96 -11.58 0.90 14.43
C TRP A 96 -11.85 -0.61 14.37
N GLU A 97 -13.04 -0.98 13.90
CA GLU A 97 -13.37 -2.38 13.66
C GLU A 97 -12.84 -2.82 12.29
N VAL A 98 -11.86 -3.72 12.33
CA VAL A 98 -11.35 -4.44 11.16
C VAL A 98 -12.11 -5.76 11.02
N ASP A 99 -12.48 -6.12 9.79
CA ASP A 99 -13.03 -7.43 9.46
C ASP A 99 -12.11 -8.59 9.91
N ALA A 100 -12.70 -9.74 10.23
CA ALA A 100 -11.96 -10.89 10.76
C ALA A 100 -10.87 -11.41 9.80
N ASP A 101 -11.17 -11.51 8.50
CA ASP A 101 -10.23 -12.03 7.51
C ASP A 101 -9.08 -11.05 7.30
N MET A 102 -9.39 -9.75 7.21
CA MET A 102 -8.39 -8.69 7.09
C MET A 102 -7.49 -8.63 8.31
N ARG A 103 -8.07 -8.76 9.51
CA ARG A 103 -7.34 -8.80 10.78
C ARG A 103 -6.35 -9.96 10.81
N GLU A 104 -6.77 -11.14 10.35
CA GLU A 104 -5.90 -12.31 10.33
C GLU A 104 -4.74 -12.15 9.34
N ARG A 105 -5.01 -11.70 8.11
CA ARG A 105 -3.94 -11.42 7.13
C ARG A 105 -2.97 -10.36 7.64
N ALA A 106 -3.46 -9.29 8.24
CA ALA A 106 -2.60 -8.25 8.80
C ALA A 106 -1.74 -8.78 9.95
N ARG A 107 -2.27 -9.68 10.81
CA ARG A 107 -1.48 -10.36 11.85
C ARG A 107 -0.38 -11.24 11.25
N MET A 108 -0.72 -12.04 10.24
CA MET A 108 0.25 -12.91 9.57
C MET A 108 1.41 -12.11 8.97
N LEU A 109 1.10 -10.99 8.30
CA LEU A 109 2.11 -10.07 7.80
C LEU A 109 2.96 -9.53 8.96
N THR A 110 2.35 -8.97 10.01
CA THR A 110 3.13 -8.42 11.15
C THR A 110 3.94 -9.46 11.91
N SER A 111 3.49 -10.72 11.92
CA SER A 111 4.19 -11.84 12.56
C SER A 111 5.44 -12.24 11.77
N TYR A 112 5.38 -12.19 10.44
CA TYR A 112 6.55 -12.40 9.58
C TYR A 112 7.62 -11.36 9.87
N LEU A 113 7.26 -10.07 9.84
CA LEU A 113 8.18 -8.93 10.07
C LEU A 113 8.81 -8.88 11.49
N GLN A 114 8.47 -9.82 12.37
CA GLN A 114 9.03 -9.92 13.73
C GLN A 114 10.00 -11.10 13.87
N GLN A 115 10.18 -11.90 12.81
CA GLN A 115 11.08 -13.05 12.81
C GLN A 115 12.51 -12.58 12.51
N VAL A 116 13.46 -12.96 13.36
CA VAL A 116 14.87 -12.54 13.23
C VAL A 116 15.64 -13.33 12.15
N ASP A 117 15.21 -14.57 11.87
CA ASP A 117 15.83 -15.49 10.91
C ASP A 117 14.81 -15.91 9.83
N ASP A 118 14.25 -14.93 9.12
CA ASP A 118 13.25 -15.16 8.08
C ASP A 118 13.89 -15.56 6.72
N LEU A 119 13.53 -14.92 5.60
CA LEU A 119 14.16 -15.23 4.31
C LEU A 119 15.55 -14.58 4.18
N ILE A 120 15.75 -13.39 4.76
CA ILE A 120 17.01 -12.66 4.73
C ILE A 120 17.34 -12.21 6.15
N PRO A 121 18.45 -12.68 6.76
CA PRO A 121 18.83 -12.24 8.10
C PRO A 121 18.95 -10.70 8.22
N ASP A 122 18.33 -10.14 9.26
CA ASP A 122 18.27 -8.70 9.53
C ASP A 122 19.64 -8.03 9.69
N ASP A 123 20.65 -8.80 10.12
CA ASP A 123 22.02 -8.32 10.32
C ASP A 123 22.78 -8.09 9.01
N GLN A 124 22.20 -8.49 7.87
CA GLN A 124 22.80 -8.31 6.56
C GLN A 124 22.82 -6.81 6.16
N PRO A 125 23.99 -6.19 5.93
CA PRO A 125 24.08 -4.76 5.65
C PRO A 125 23.28 -4.33 4.41
N LEU A 126 22.47 -3.28 4.57
CA LEU A 126 21.63 -2.64 3.54
C LEU A 126 20.50 -3.49 2.92
N VAL A 127 20.44 -4.79 3.19
CA VAL A 127 19.45 -5.69 2.56
C VAL A 127 18.73 -6.62 3.53
N GLY A 128 19.02 -6.56 4.85
CA GLY A 128 18.36 -7.39 5.87
C GLY A 128 16.85 -7.38 5.74
N HIS A 129 16.24 -6.19 5.75
CA HIS A 129 14.77 -6.03 5.62
C HIS A 129 14.25 -5.98 4.18
N LEU A 130 14.97 -6.53 3.20
CA LEU A 130 14.54 -6.45 1.80
C LEU A 130 13.31 -7.32 1.55
N ASP A 131 13.29 -8.54 2.07
CA ASP A 131 12.17 -9.47 1.94
C ASP A 131 10.94 -8.98 2.72
N ASP A 132 11.14 -8.41 3.91
CA ASP A 132 10.11 -7.67 4.66
C ASP A 132 9.45 -6.58 3.81
N ALA A 133 10.27 -5.69 3.25
CA ALA A 133 9.79 -4.59 2.41
C ALA A 133 9.10 -5.12 1.15
N LEU A 134 9.61 -6.18 0.56
CA LEU A 134 9.01 -6.81 -0.62
C LEU A 134 7.67 -7.47 -0.28
N LEU A 135 7.57 -8.16 0.85
CA LEU A 135 6.32 -8.77 1.31
C LEU A 135 5.24 -7.70 1.48
N VAL A 136 5.59 -6.59 2.15
CA VAL A 136 4.68 -5.46 2.31
C VAL A 136 4.29 -4.87 0.96
N GLU A 137 5.25 -4.62 0.06
CA GLU A 137 4.96 -4.03 -1.26
C GLU A 137 4.00 -4.90 -2.08
N LEU A 138 4.24 -6.22 -2.13
CA LEU A 138 3.43 -7.15 -2.93
C LEU A 138 2.06 -7.43 -2.29
N ALA A 139 1.96 -7.41 -0.96
CA ALA A 139 0.70 -7.63 -0.25
C ALA A 139 -0.12 -6.33 -0.08
N TRP A 140 0.49 -5.15 -0.27
CA TRP A 140 -0.16 -3.85 -0.02
C TRP A 140 -1.52 -3.66 -0.68
N PRO A 141 -1.77 -4.10 -1.93
CA PRO A 141 -3.07 -3.95 -2.56
C PRO A 141 -4.22 -4.56 -1.74
N ALA A 142 -3.96 -5.63 -0.98
CA ALA A 142 -4.96 -6.25 -0.11
C ALA A 142 -5.36 -5.35 1.08
N PHE A 143 -4.44 -4.52 1.58
CA PHE A 143 -4.65 -3.69 2.78
C PHE A 143 -4.92 -2.21 2.50
N HIS A 144 -4.62 -1.77 1.28
CA HIS A 144 -4.54 -0.35 0.94
C HIS A 144 -5.86 0.40 1.19
N ALA A 145 -6.99 -0.13 0.73
CA ALA A 145 -8.29 0.52 0.88
C ALA A 145 -8.68 0.73 2.35
N GLU A 146 -8.60 -0.33 3.16
CA GLU A 146 -8.89 -0.27 4.59
C GLU A 146 -7.98 0.72 5.33
N THR A 147 -6.69 0.75 4.98
CA THR A 147 -5.72 1.66 5.60
C THR A 147 -6.00 3.12 5.24
N LEU A 148 -6.49 3.39 4.02
CA LEU A 148 -6.92 4.74 3.62
C LEU A 148 -8.11 5.21 4.47
N ASP A 149 -9.12 4.35 4.62
CA ASP A 149 -10.32 4.68 5.40
C ASP A 149 -9.96 4.89 6.88
N TYR A 150 -9.11 4.04 7.45
CA TYR A 150 -8.60 4.20 8.81
C TYR A 150 -7.88 5.53 9.02
N ARG A 151 -7.03 5.92 8.06
CA ARG A 151 -6.30 7.20 8.14
C ARG A 151 -7.27 8.39 8.07
N ASP A 152 -8.27 8.32 7.21
CA ASP A 152 -9.28 9.35 7.07
C ASP A 152 -10.15 9.47 8.34
N PHE A 153 -10.49 8.34 8.96
CA PHE A 153 -11.14 8.31 10.26
C PHE A 153 -10.27 8.93 11.37
N CYS A 154 -8.97 8.60 11.42
CA CYS A 154 -8.05 9.21 12.39
C CYS A 154 -8.00 10.73 12.25
N ARG A 155 -7.96 11.24 11.00
CA ARG A 155 -8.00 12.68 10.71
C ARG A 155 -9.31 13.30 11.18
N PHE A 156 -10.46 12.70 10.86
CA PHE A 156 -11.77 13.14 11.30
C PHE A 156 -11.87 13.18 12.84
N ARG A 157 -11.47 12.09 13.52
CA ARG A 157 -11.50 11.99 14.98
C ARG A 157 -10.65 13.07 15.66
N SER A 158 -9.49 13.39 15.09
CA SER A 158 -8.61 14.46 15.59
C SER A 158 -9.21 15.86 15.42
N ALA A 159 -9.82 16.12 14.26
CA ALA A 159 -10.39 17.42 13.91
C ALA A 159 -11.73 17.69 14.63
N GLU A 160 -12.69 16.77 14.53
CA GLU A 160 -14.06 16.95 14.99
C GLU A 160 -14.27 16.52 16.45
N ARG A 161 -13.38 15.67 16.97
CA ARG A 161 -13.43 15.13 18.35
C ARG A 161 -14.84 14.62 18.74
N PRO A 162 -15.43 13.71 17.93
CA PRO A 162 -16.76 13.18 18.20
C PRO A 162 -16.80 12.49 19.57
N ARG A 163 -17.90 12.68 20.29
CA ARG A 163 -18.14 12.05 21.60
C ARG A 163 -18.89 10.73 21.41
N GLY A 164 -18.87 9.88 22.44
CA GLY A 164 -19.63 8.63 22.49
C GLY A 164 -18.76 7.40 22.66
N THR A 165 -19.31 6.25 22.30
CA THR A 165 -18.64 4.95 22.17
C THR A 165 -17.84 4.88 20.87
N ALA A 166 -17.05 3.81 20.69
CA ALA A 166 -16.33 3.52 19.43
C ALA A 166 -17.30 3.48 18.24
N ALA A 167 -18.41 2.74 18.36
CA ALA A 167 -19.43 2.62 17.33
C ALA A 167 -20.08 3.96 16.98
N GLU A 168 -20.37 4.81 17.97
CA GLU A 168 -20.93 6.15 17.72
C GLU A 168 -19.94 7.08 17.02
N ARG A 169 -18.65 7.04 17.41
CA ARG A 169 -17.60 7.79 16.70
C ARG A 169 -17.43 7.34 15.27
N ARG A 170 -17.48 6.02 15.03
CA ARG A 170 -17.41 5.43 13.70
C ARG A 170 -18.59 5.87 12.83
N LEU A 171 -19.82 5.77 13.35
CA LEU A 171 -21.02 6.21 12.66
C LEU A 171 -21.00 7.71 12.35
N ALA A 172 -20.46 8.54 13.25
CA ALA A 172 -20.30 9.98 12.99
C ALA A 172 -19.38 10.27 11.79
N TRP A 173 -18.28 9.52 11.67
CA TRP A 173 -17.38 9.61 10.52
C TRP A 173 -18.05 9.14 9.23
N GLU A 174 -18.75 8.00 9.25
CA GLU A 174 -19.46 7.48 8.08
C GLU A 174 -20.52 8.46 7.57
N ASN A 175 -21.28 9.09 8.48
CA ASN A 175 -22.23 10.14 8.14
C ASN A 175 -21.55 11.37 7.53
N ALA A 176 -20.37 11.76 8.03
CA ALA A 176 -19.59 12.86 7.46
C ALA A 176 -19.11 12.53 6.03
N CYS A 177 -18.62 11.31 5.80
CA CYS A 177 -18.24 10.83 4.47
C CYS A 177 -19.42 10.85 3.49
N LEU A 178 -20.60 10.37 3.92
CA LEU A 178 -21.83 10.40 3.11
C LEU A 178 -22.26 11.83 2.78
N ALA A 179 -22.22 12.74 3.76
CA ALA A 179 -22.55 14.15 3.54
C ALA A 179 -21.60 14.83 2.55
N GLU A 180 -20.30 14.56 2.64
CA GLU A 180 -19.30 15.07 1.70
C GLU A 180 -19.54 14.53 0.27
N ALA A 181 -19.78 13.22 0.13
CA ALA A 181 -20.07 12.60 -1.15
C ALA A 181 -21.33 13.19 -1.81
N ALA A 182 -22.41 13.40 -1.04
CA ALA A 182 -23.64 14.02 -1.51
C ALA A 182 -23.40 15.45 -2.01
N LEU A 183 -22.60 16.25 -1.29
CA LEU A 183 -22.25 17.61 -1.69
C LEU A 183 -21.41 17.63 -2.98
N LEU A 184 -20.46 16.70 -3.13
CA LEU A 184 -19.67 16.56 -4.36
C LEU A 184 -20.55 16.18 -5.56
N GLN A 185 -21.50 15.26 -5.37
CA GLN A 185 -22.46 14.87 -6.41
C GLN A 185 -23.35 16.05 -6.81
N GLN A 186 -23.94 16.76 -5.85
CA GLN A 186 -24.74 17.95 -6.13
C GLN A 186 -23.94 19.01 -6.92
N ARG A 187 -22.67 19.23 -6.57
CA ARG A 187 -21.78 20.17 -7.30
C ARG A 187 -21.51 19.71 -8.73
N ARG A 188 -21.36 18.40 -8.97
CA ARG A 188 -21.23 17.83 -10.31
C ARG A 188 -22.50 18.06 -11.13
N ASP A 189 -23.68 17.81 -10.55
CA ASP A 189 -24.97 17.99 -11.23
C ASP A 189 -25.24 19.45 -11.60
N VAL A 190 -24.96 20.40 -10.69
CA VAL A 190 -25.12 21.83 -10.97
C VAL A 190 -24.18 22.29 -12.09
N ARG A 191 -22.94 21.79 -12.12
CA ARG A 191 -21.99 22.09 -13.20
C ARG A 191 -22.45 21.49 -14.53
N ALA A 192 -22.90 20.23 -14.54
CA ALA A 192 -23.42 19.58 -15.75
C ALA A 192 -24.62 20.32 -16.35
N ARG A 193 -25.54 20.80 -15.50
CA ARG A 193 -26.71 21.60 -15.94
C ARG A 193 -26.33 22.93 -16.60
N ARG A 194 -25.23 23.57 -16.19
CA ARG A 194 -24.74 24.82 -16.83
C ARG A 194 -24.16 24.61 -18.23
N TYR A 195 -23.71 23.40 -18.58
CA TYR A 195 -23.19 23.08 -19.91
C TYR A 195 -24.25 22.53 -20.88
N ALA A 196 -25.40 22.05 -20.38
CA ALA A 196 -26.49 21.53 -21.21
C ALA A 196 -27.49 22.60 -21.70
N GLY A 197 -27.29 23.89 -21.34
CA GLY A 197 -28.23 24.99 -21.60
C GLY A 197 -27.88 25.92 -22.77
N GLY A 198 -26.94 25.54 -23.64
CA GLY A 198 -26.65 26.30 -24.86
C GLY A 198 -27.55 25.84 -26.01
N GLN A 199 -28.78 26.34 -26.10
CA GLN A 199 -29.52 26.30 -27.37
C GLN A 199 -28.64 26.97 -28.45
N PRO A 200 -28.44 26.36 -29.64
CA PRO A 200 -27.74 27.06 -30.72
C PRO A 200 -28.55 28.33 -31.04
N LEU A 201 -27.91 29.49 -30.88
CA LEU A 201 -28.50 30.76 -31.29
C LEU A 201 -28.89 30.65 -32.77
N PRO A 202 -30.14 30.98 -33.16
CA PRO A 202 -30.51 30.96 -34.57
C PRO A 202 -29.57 31.91 -35.33
N ALA A 203 -29.01 31.44 -36.44
CA ALA A 203 -28.10 32.22 -37.26
C ALA A 203 -28.83 33.46 -37.81
N LEU A 204 -28.56 34.62 -37.22
CA LEU A 204 -29.22 35.90 -37.54
C LEU A 204 -28.62 36.63 -38.75
N PHE A 205 -27.74 35.99 -39.53
CA PHE A 205 -27.15 36.63 -40.70
C PHE A 205 -27.14 35.68 -41.90
N ARG A 206 -27.92 36.02 -42.94
CA ARG A 206 -27.70 35.52 -44.30
C ARG A 206 -26.85 36.56 -45.04
N VAL A 207 -25.61 36.18 -45.36
CA VAL A 207 -24.80 36.92 -46.34
C VAL A 207 -25.33 36.54 -47.72
N SER A 208 -25.73 37.55 -48.50
CA SER A 208 -26.10 37.41 -49.91
C SER A 208 -24.86 37.58 -50.80
#